data_AF-A0A930SGB1-F1
#
_entry.id   AF-A0A930SGB1-F1
#
_cell.length_a   1.000
_cell.length_b   1.000
_cell.length_c   1.000
_cell.angle_alpha   90.00
_cell.angle_beta   90.00
_cell.angle_gamma   90.00
#
_symmetry.space_group_name_H-M   'P 1'
#
loop_
_entity.id
_entity.type
_entity.pdbx_description
1 polymer ?
#
loop_
_entity_poly.entity_id
_entity_poly.type
_entity_poly.pdbx_seq_one_letter_code
_entity_poly.pdbx_strand_id
1 'polypeptide(L)'
;MDRRQKRTRKAIFIAFNELLSKKAYDKITVQEVISAADIGRTTFYAHFDTKEALLEALCEDLFLHIKDSINHLPHAHGLYQQSIYPVSVFGHLLQHLQQNENKILELLASDNNEIFLRYFRDHLNELVQGYFINQDRKANTNLPDDFIINHISGSFVEMVLWWVKNGMKESPTKLDHYFHAVIEPII
;
A
#
# COMPACT_ATOMS: atom_id res chain seq x y z
N MET A 1 10.68 -13.95 -15.79
CA MET A 1 9.39 -14.61 -15.49
C MET A 1 8.65 -14.83 -16.80
N ASP A 2 8.26 -16.08 -17.08
CA ASP A 2 7.57 -16.48 -18.31
C ASP A 2 6.15 -15.86 -18.39
N ARG A 3 5.64 -15.62 -19.60
CA ARG A 3 4.29 -15.11 -19.87
C ARG A 3 3.21 -15.99 -19.24
N ARG A 4 3.44 -17.31 -19.20
CA ARG A 4 2.55 -18.27 -18.52
C ARG A 4 2.50 -18.03 -17.02
N GLN A 5 3.67 -17.89 -16.38
CA GLN A 5 3.77 -17.59 -14.95
C GLN A 5 3.05 -16.28 -14.59
N LYS A 6 3.21 -15.23 -15.40
CA LYS A 6 2.53 -13.94 -15.16
C LYS A 6 1.00 -14.06 -15.24
N ARG A 7 0.50 -14.82 -16.22
CA ARG A 7 -0.94 -15.09 -16.37
C ARG A 7 -1.50 -15.83 -15.16
N THR A 8 -0.81 -16.87 -14.70
CA THR A 8 -1.23 -17.65 -13.53
C THR A 8 -1.20 -16.80 -12.25
N ARG A 9 -0.13 -16.04 -12.02
CA ARG A 9 -0.06 -15.14 -10.86
C ARG A 9 -1.20 -14.12 -10.86
N LYS A 10 -1.52 -13.55 -12.02
CA LYS A 10 -2.66 -12.63 -12.18
C LYS A 10 -4.00 -13.29 -11.89
N ALA A 11 -4.23 -14.53 -12.35
CA ALA A 11 -5.45 -15.27 -12.06
C ALA A 11 -5.61 -15.54 -10.54
N ILE A 12 -4.52 -15.90 -9.86
CA ILE A 12 -4.51 -16.08 -8.41
C ILE A 12 -4.86 -14.77 -7.68
N PHE A 13 -4.28 -13.63 -8.10
CA PHE A 13 -4.61 -12.34 -7.49
C PHE A 13 -6.05 -11.92 -7.70
N ILE A 14 -6.61 -12.13 -8.90
CA ILE A 14 -8.02 -11.82 -9.20
C ILE A 14 -8.92 -12.66 -8.28
N ALA A 15 -8.70 -13.99 -8.24
CA ALA A 15 -9.47 -14.90 -7.40
C ALA A 15 -9.37 -14.54 -5.91
N PHE A 16 -8.19 -14.18 -5.43
CA PHE A 16 -7.98 -13.79 -4.04
C PHE A 16 -8.69 -12.48 -3.70
N ASN A 17 -8.58 -11.46 -4.57
CA ASN A 17 -9.30 -10.19 -4.43
C ASN A 17 -10.82 -10.35 -4.43
N GLU A 18 -11.37 -11.26 -5.25
CA GLU A 18 -12.80 -11.58 -5.25
C GLU A 18 -13.26 -12.29 -3.98
N LEU A 19 -12.39 -13.08 -3.34
CA LEU A 19 -12.69 -13.73 -2.07
C LEU A 19 -12.64 -12.72 -0.93
N LEU A 20 -11.67 -11.80 -0.96
CA LEU A 20 -11.53 -10.71 0.01
C LEU A 20 -12.75 -9.79 0.02
N SER A 21 -13.37 -9.52 -1.14
CA SER A 21 -14.59 -8.71 -1.20
C SER A 21 -15.86 -9.42 -0.69
N LYS A 22 -15.77 -10.72 -0.38
CA LYS A 22 -16.91 -11.54 0.08
C LYS A 22 -16.80 -11.93 1.54
N LYS A 23 -15.57 -12.00 2.08
CA LYS A 23 -15.32 -12.47 3.45
C LYS A 23 -13.93 -12.06 3.95
N ALA A 24 -13.81 -12.01 5.27
CA ALA A 24 -12.56 -11.74 5.96
C ALA A 24 -11.44 -12.72 5.55
N TYR A 25 -10.22 -12.20 5.49
CA TYR A 25 -9.01 -12.93 5.10
C TYR A 25 -8.84 -14.29 5.80
N ASP A 26 -9.08 -14.38 7.10
CA ASP A 26 -8.88 -15.64 7.85
C ASP A 26 -9.87 -16.73 7.46
N LYS A 27 -11.02 -16.34 6.92
CA LYS A 27 -12.05 -17.27 6.44
C LYS A 27 -11.77 -17.73 5.01
N ILE A 28 -10.77 -17.18 4.34
CA ILE A 28 -10.33 -17.62 3.01
C ILE A 28 -9.35 -18.79 3.18
N THR A 29 -9.60 -19.87 2.46
CA THR A 29 -8.69 -21.02 2.39
C THR A 29 -7.93 -21.05 1.06
N VAL A 30 -6.74 -21.66 1.05
CA VAL A 30 -5.96 -21.88 -0.19
C VAL A 30 -6.79 -22.67 -1.22
N GLN A 31 -7.63 -23.61 -0.77
CA GLN A 31 -8.48 -24.40 -1.66
C GLN A 31 -9.49 -23.54 -2.41
N GLU A 32 -10.08 -22.54 -1.76
CA GLU A 32 -11.02 -21.63 -2.41
C GLU A 32 -10.33 -20.73 -3.42
N VAL A 33 -9.11 -20.26 -3.12
CA VAL A 33 -8.30 -19.49 -4.08
C VAL A 33 -7.98 -20.34 -5.30
N ILE A 34 -7.55 -21.59 -5.10
CA ILE A 34 -7.27 -22.56 -6.18
C ILE A 34 -8.51 -22.77 -7.05
N SER A 35 -9.66 -23.01 -6.43
CA SER A 35 -10.93 -23.24 -7.13
C SER A 35 -11.41 -22.00 -7.90
N ALA A 36 -11.29 -20.80 -7.30
CA ALA A 36 -11.68 -19.56 -7.96
C ALA A 36 -10.73 -19.14 -9.09
N ALA A 37 -9.43 -19.46 -8.98
CA ALA A 37 -8.44 -19.17 -10.02
C ALA A 37 -8.40 -20.21 -11.15
N ASP A 38 -9.15 -21.31 -11.03
CA ASP A 38 -9.16 -22.44 -11.96
C ASP A 38 -7.75 -23.01 -12.23
N ILE A 39 -7.03 -23.33 -11.15
CA ILE A 39 -5.67 -23.90 -11.22
C ILE A 39 -5.54 -25.18 -10.39
N GLY A 40 -4.44 -25.92 -10.60
CA GLY A 40 -4.07 -27.04 -9.75
C GLY A 40 -3.38 -26.59 -8.45
N ARG A 41 -3.48 -27.40 -7.40
CA ARG A 41 -2.79 -27.17 -6.11
C ARG A 41 -1.28 -27.02 -6.26
N THR A 42 -0.64 -27.89 -7.04
CA THR A 42 0.81 -27.79 -7.34
C THR A 42 1.15 -26.48 -8.03
N THR A 43 0.26 -25.98 -8.89
CA THR A 43 0.43 -24.68 -9.56
C THR A 43 0.40 -23.53 -8.56
N PHE A 44 -0.53 -23.55 -7.59
CA PHE A 44 -0.57 -22.53 -6.54
C PHE A 44 0.75 -22.50 -5.75
N TYR A 45 1.19 -23.65 -5.24
CA TYR A 45 2.41 -23.73 -4.44
C TYR A 45 3.71 -23.51 -5.23
N ALA A 46 3.67 -23.59 -6.56
CA ALA A 46 4.78 -23.15 -7.41
C ALA A 46 4.90 -21.61 -7.48
N HIS A 47 3.88 -20.88 -7.04
CA HIS A 47 3.83 -19.41 -7.05
C HIS A 47 3.82 -18.78 -5.66
N PHE A 48 3.21 -19.44 -4.68
CA PHE A 48 3.05 -18.95 -3.31
C PHE A 48 3.12 -20.10 -2.32
N ASP A 49 4.07 -20.04 -1.39
CA ASP A 49 4.25 -21.10 -0.38
C ASP A 49 3.06 -21.17 0.60
N THR A 50 2.43 -20.03 0.87
CA THR A 50 1.30 -19.93 1.81
C THR A 50 0.26 -18.88 1.36
N LYS A 51 -0.88 -18.83 2.06
CA LYS A 51 -1.89 -17.77 1.87
C LYS A 51 -1.35 -16.41 2.33
N GLU A 52 -0.47 -16.40 3.33
CA GLU A 52 0.22 -15.22 3.85
C GLU A 52 1.21 -14.69 2.82
N ALA A 53 1.97 -15.55 2.13
CA ALA A 53 2.86 -15.14 1.04
C ALA A 53 2.08 -14.51 -0.14
N LEU A 54 0.87 -14.99 -0.41
CA LEU A 54 -0.03 -14.36 -1.39
C LEU A 54 -0.51 -12.98 -0.92
N LEU A 55 -0.80 -12.82 0.38
CA LEU A 55 -1.21 -11.55 0.96
C LEU A 55 -0.07 -10.52 0.93
N GLU A 56 1.15 -10.94 1.27
CA GLU A 56 2.36 -10.12 1.17
C GLU A 56 2.57 -9.64 -0.26
N ALA A 57 2.49 -10.56 -1.24
CA ALA A 57 2.63 -10.24 -2.64
C ALA A 57 1.54 -9.29 -3.18
N LEU A 58 0.33 -9.32 -2.60
CA LEU A 58 -0.72 -8.36 -2.92
C LEU A 58 -0.35 -6.95 -2.43
N CYS A 59 0.26 -6.87 -1.24
CA CYS A 59 0.76 -5.61 -0.69
C CYS A 59 1.93 -5.07 -1.53
N GLU A 60 2.88 -5.94 -1.89
CA GLU A 60 4.00 -5.59 -2.76
C GLU A 60 3.52 -5.02 -4.10
N ASP A 61 2.53 -5.66 -4.74
CA ASP A 61 1.93 -5.22 -6.00
C ASP A 61 1.31 -3.82 -5.89
N LEU A 62 0.66 -3.48 -4.77
CA LEU A 62 0.17 -2.13 -4.50
C LEU A 62 1.31 -1.10 -4.51
N PHE A 63 2.37 -1.36 -3.73
CA PHE A 63 3.47 -0.40 -3.58
C PHE A 63 4.34 -0.31 -4.84
N LEU A 64 4.47 -1.39 -5.61
CA LEU A 64 5.12 -1.37 -6.92
C LEU A 64 4.36 -0.47 -7.90
N HIS A 65 3.03 -0.59 -7.98
CA HIS A 65 2.23 0.31 -8.82
C HIS A 65 2.38 1.78 -8.41
N ILE A 66 2.50 2.06 -7.11
CA ILE A 66 2.72 3.43 -6.60
C ILE A 66 4.11 3.94 -7.02
N LYS A 67 5.16 3.15 -6.77
CA LYS A 67 6.55 3.50 -7.14
C LYS A 67 6.67 3.73 -8.65
N ASP A 68 6.10 2.85 -9.48
CA ASP A 68 6.10 2.99 -10.93
C ASP A 68 5.33 4.24 -11.39
N SER A 69 4.14 4.49 -10.82
CA SER A 69 3.35 5.69 -11.15
C SER A 69 4.11 6.98 -10.87
N ILE A 70 4.92 7.00 -9.82
CA ILE A 70 5.72 8.16 -9.46
C ILE A 70 6.95 8.30 -10.37
N ASN A 71 7.64 7.19 -10.69
CA ASN A 71 8.80 7.21 -11.58
C ASN A 71 8.46 7.64 -13.02
N HIS A 72 7.21 7.45 -13.45
CA HIS A 72 6.73 7.89 -14.76
C HIS A 72 6.18 9.33 -14.78
N LEU A 73 6.12 10.02 -13.64
CA LEU A 73 5.89 11.46 -13.62
C LEU A 73 7.20 12.16 -14.06
N PRO A 74 7.18 12.98 -15.13
CA PRO A 74 8.40 13.50 -15.74
C PRO A 74 9.32 14.33 -14.82
N HIS A 75 8.88 14.66 -13.60
CA HIS A 75 9.60 15.52 -12.64
C HIS A 75 9.32 15.18 -11.16
N ALA A 76 9.09 13.92 -10.80
CA ALA A 76 8.91 13.51 -9.40
C ALA A 76 10.25 13.46 -8.63
N HIS A 77 10.91 14.61 -8.46
CA HIS A 77 12.08 14.75 -7.59
C HIS A 77 11.71 15.56 -6.34
N GLY A 78 10.88 14.98 -5.48
CA GLY A 78 10.43 15.63 -4.23
C GLY A 78 9.07 15.14 -3.78
N LEU A 79 8.85 15.10 -2.46
CA LEU A 79 7.52 14.88 -1.88
C LEU A 79 6.57 16.05 -2.17
N TYR A 80 7.13 17.27 -2.17
CA TYR A 80 6.47 18.53 -2.48
C TYR A 80 7.51 19.47 -3.12
N GLN A 81 7.79 19.30 -4.42
CA GLN A 81 8.63 20.27 -5.10
C GLN A 81 7.79 21.51 -5.44
N GLN A 82 8.30 22.68 -5.04
CA GLN A 82 7.64 23.98 -5.11
C GLN A 82 6.76 24.16 -6.37
N SER A 83 5.45 24.29 -6.14
CA SER A 83 4.47 24.98 -7.00
C SER A 83 4.01 24.37 -8.33
N ILE A 84 4.38 23.14 -8.74
CA ILE A 84 3.98 22.64 -10.08
C ILE A 84 3.20 21.30 -10.08
N TYR A 85 3.23 20.50 -9.01
CA TYR A 85 2.51 19.21 -8.97
C TYR A 85 1.37 19.17 -7.95
N PRO A 86 0.16 18.71 -8.35
CA PRO A 86 -1.02 18.79 -7.49
C PRO A 86 -1.17 17.67 -6.45
N VAL A 87 -0.30 16.64 -6.42
CA VAL A 87 -0.49 15.44 -5.57
C VAL A 87 0.87 14.87 -5.11
N SER A 88 1.03 14.59 -3.81
CA SER A 88 2.25 13.98 -3.24
C SER A 88 2.29 12.45 -3.42
N VAL A 89 3.38 11.78 -3.03
CA VAL A 89 3.42 10.30 -2.91
C VAL A 89 2.29 9.76 -2.03
N PHE A 90 1.96 10.46 -0.94
CA PHE A 90 0.87 10.08 -0.05
C PHE A 90 -0.48 10.33 -0.71
N GLY A 91 -0.63 11.43 -1.44
CA GLY A 91 -1.82 11.69 -2.24
C GLY A 91 -2.06 10.61 -3.31
N HIS A 92 -1.02 10.15 -4.00
CA HIS A 92 -1.10 9.04 -4.96
C HIS A 92 -1.48 7.72 -4.28
N LEU A 93 -0.87 7.41 -3.13
CA LEU A 93 -1.25 6.23 -2.34
C LEU A 93 -2.72 6.30 -1.90
N LEU A 94 -3.20 7.45 -1.41
CA LEU A 94 -4.61 7.65 -1.03
C LEU A 94 -5.56 7.48 -2.23
N GLN A 95 -5.19 7.98 -3.41
CA GLN A 95 -5.98 7.77 -4.63
C GLN A 95 -6.06 6.29 -5.01
N HIS A 96 -4.94 5.57 -4.99
CA HIS A 96 -4.92 4.13 -5.27
C HIS A 96 -5.73 3.33 -4.27
N LEU A 97 -5.65 3.67 -2.98
CA LEU A 97 -6.45 3.06 -1.94
C LEU A 97 -7.96 3.26 -2.17
N GLN A 98 -8.36 4.45 -2.62
CA GLN A 98 -9.77 4.75 -2.95
C GLN A 98 -10.25 4.05 -4.23
N GLN A 99 -9.39 3.96 -5.26
CA GLN A 99 -9.75 3.40 -6.56
C GLN A 99 -9.81 1.87 -6.59
N ASN A 100 -9.11 1.18 -5.69
CA ASN A 100 -9.04 -0.29 -5.61
C ASN A 100 -10.31 -0.96 -5.03
N GLU A 101 -11.50 -0.48 -5.40
CA GLU A 101 -12.81 -0.99 -4.93
C GLU A 101 -12.90 -1.14 -3.40
N ASN A 102 -12.15 -0.34 -2.64
CA ASN A 102 -12.02 -0.40 -1.17
C ASN A 102 -11.43 -1.71 -0.60
N LYS A 103 -11.00 -2.69 -1.40
CA LYS A 103 -10.57 -4.02 -0.90
C LYS A 103 -9.37 -3.95 0.05
N ILE A 104 -8.39 -3.13 -0.30
CA ILE A 104 -7.19 -2.92 0.53
C ILE A 104 -7.57 -2.15 1.80
N LEU A 105 -8.51 -1.21 1.70
CA LEU A 105 -9.03 -0.46 2.85
C LEU A 105 -9.84 -1.37 3.80
N GLU A 106 -10.63 -2.28 3.27
CA GLU A 106 -11.35 -3.30 4.04
C GLU A 106 -10.39 -4.26 4.74
N LEU A 107 -9.32 -4.70 4.05
CA LEU A 107 -8.24 -5.46 4.67
C LEU A 107 -7.58 -4.68 5.81
N LEU A 108 -7.23 -3.42 5.58
CA LEU A 108 -6.64 -2.54 6.59
C LEU A 108 -7.58 -2.28 7.77
N ALA A 109 -8.90 -2.28 7.57
CA ALA A 109 -9.86 -2.02 8.65
C ALA A 109 -10.42 -3.29 9.31
N SER A 110 -10.03 -4.49 8.87
CA SER A 110 -10.53 -5.76 9.39
C SER A 110 -9.96 -6.13 10.76
N ASP A 111 -10.72 -6.88 11.56
CA ASP A 111 -10.36 -7.23 12.95
C ASP A 111 -9.10 -8.11 13.09
N ASN A 112 -8.64 -8.74 12.01
CA ASN A 112 -7.46 -9.61 11.97
C ASN A 112 -6.46 -9.18 10.87
N ASN A 113 -6.27 -7.86 10.75
CA ASN A 113 -5.41 -7.24 9.77
C ASN A 113 -3.92 -7.21 10.15
N GLU A 114 -3.51 -7.70 11.33
CA GLU A 114 -2.17 -7.44 11.90
C GLU A 114 -1.03 -7.79 10.93
N ILE A 115 -1.13 -8.94 10.26
CA ILE A 115 -0.14 -9.38 9.29
C ILE A 115 -0.11 -8.43 8.08
N PHE A 116 -1.28 -8.05 7.57
CA PHE A 116 -1.37 -7.12 6.45
C PHE A 116 -0.86 -5.73 6.81
N LEU A 117 -1.23 -5.22 7.99
CA LEU A 117 -0.77 -3.93 8.50
C LEU A 117 0.74 -3.90 8.68
N ARG A 118 1.34 -5.02 9.13
CA ARG A 118 2.79 -5.14 9.21
C ARG A 118 3.42 -4.97 7.83
N TYR A 119 2.99 -5.76 6.83
CA TYR A 119 3.50 -5.65 5.46
C TYR A 119 3.26 -4.26 4.85
N PHE A 120 2.09 -3.67 5.08
CA PHE A 120 1.78 -2.33 4.61
C PHE A 120 2.70 -1.28 5.25
N ARG A 121 2.94 -1.36 6.56
CA ARG A 121 3.88 -0.47 7.27
C ARG A 121 5.31 -0.67 6.79
N ASP A 122 5.74 -1.89 6.55
CA ASP A 122 7.10 -2.18 6.07
C ASP A 122 7.34 -1.55 4.70
N HIS A 123 6.41 -1.75 3.75
CA HIS A 123 6.51 -1.11 2.43
C HIS A 123 6.33 0.41 2.47
N LEU A 124 5.50 0.93 3.37
CA LEU A 124 5.37 2.37 3.57
C LEU A 124 6.67 2.97 4.15
N ASN A 125 7.32 2.29 5.09
CA ASN A 125 8.60 2.70 5.63
C ASN A 125 9.68 2.76 4.54
N GLU A 126 9.76 1.75 3.67
CA GLU A 126 10.65 1.75 2.52
C GLU A 126 10.37 2.92 1.56
N LEU A 127 9.09 3.19 1.31
CA LEU A 127 8.66 4.31 0.46
C LEU A 127 9.10 5.64 1.06
N VAL A 128 8.78 5.88 2.34
CA VAL A 128 9.16 7.09 3.08
C VAL A 128 10.70 7.24 3.09
N GLN A 129 11.43 6.19 3.43
CA GLN A 129 12.90 6.18 3.41
C GLN A 129 13.47 6.60 2.04
N GLY A 130 12.93 6.03 0.96
CA GLY A 130 13.37 6.32 -0.41
C GLY A 130 13.22 7.79 -0.82
N TYR A 131 12.19 8.48 -0.33
CA TYR A 131 11.92 9.89 -0.65
C TYR A 131 12.49 10.88 0.37
N PHE A 132 12.62 10.52 1.65
CA PHE A 132 13.02 11.42 2.73
C PHE A 132 14.53 11.47 2.98
N ILE A 133 15.21 10.33 3.06
CA ILE A 133 16.62 10.29 3.49
C ILE A 133 17.57 10.57 2.34
N ASN A 134 17.12 10.32 1.10
CA ASN A 134 17.87 10.67 -0.10
C ASN A 134 17.76 12.17 -0.48
N GLN A 135 17.04 12.98 0.31
CA GLN A 135 16.95 14.43 0.15
C GLN A 135 17.52 15.09 1.40
N ASP A 136 18.49 15.99 1.25
CA ASP A 136 19.09 16.72 2.37
C ASP A 136 18.01 17.40 3.21
N ARG A 137 17.69 16.83 4.38
CA ARG A 137 16.70 17.38 5.32
C ARG A 137 17.13 18.77 5.76
N LYS A 138 16.20 19.71 5.72
CA LYS A 138 16.47 21.11 6.09
C LYS A 138 16.10 21.41 7.54
N ALA A 139 15.15 20.66 8.14
CA ALA A 139 14.76 20.82 9.53
C ALA A 139 15.01 19.55 10.36
N ASN A 140 15.16 19.75 11.68
CA ASN A 140 15.31 18.71 12.70
C ASN A 140 16.41 17.67 12.42
N THR A 141 17.53 18.07 11.80
CA THR A 141 18.64 17.18 11.39
C THR A 141 19.30 16.39 12.54
N ASN A 142 18.97 16.73 13.78
CA ASN A 142 19.38 16.03 15.00
C ASN A 142 18.50 14.82 15.35
N LEU A 143 17.34 14.65 14.72
CA LEU A 143 16.45 13.52 14.95
C LEU A 143 16.90 12.30 14.13
N PRO A 144 16.92 11.09 14.75
CA PRO A 144 17.17 9.84 14.04
C PRO A 144 16.17 9.60 12.92
N ASP A 145 16.68 9.08 11.80
CA ASP A 145 15.91 8.82 10.60
C ASP A 145 14.83 7.75 10.80
N ASP A 146 15.15 6.69 11.54
CA ASP A 146 14.24 5.60 11.88
C ASP A 146 13.04 6.10 12.71
N PHE A 147 13.28 7.04 13.63
CA PHE A 147 12.22 7.69 14.40
C PHE A 147 11.25 8.45 13.51
N ILE A 148 11.77 9.21 12.53
CA ILE A 148 10.94 10.00 11.61
C ILE A 148 10.16 9.10 10.67
N ILE A 149 10.81 8.10 10.09
CA ILE A 149 10.14 7.11 9.23
C ILE A 149 8.99 6.47 9.99
N ASN A 150 9.24 5.97 11.20
CA ASN A 150 8.21 5.37 12.03
C ASN A 150 7.07 6.35 12.36
N HIS A 151 7.39 7.62 12.66
CA HIS A 151 6.39 8.63 12.98
C HIS A 151 5.50 8.98 11.77
N ILE A 152 6.11 9.21 10.61
CA ILE A 152 5.39 9.54 9.37
C ILE A 152 4.54 8.36 8.91
N SER A 153 5.12 7.16 8.82
CA SER A 153 4.39 5.96 8.42
C SER A 153 3.27 5.60 9.40
N GLY A 154 3.54 5.69 10.71
CA GLY A 154 2.56 5.43 11.75
C GLY A 154 1.38 6.40 11.69
N SER A 155 1.65 7.70 11.64
CA SER A 155 0.60 8.73 11.53
C SER A 155 -0.21 8.61 10.24
N PHE A 156 0.42 8.27 9.11
CA PHE A 156 -0.27 8.02 7.85
C PHE A 156 -1.23 6.83 7.95
N VAL A 157 -0.76 5.69 8.47
CA VAL A 157 -1.60 4.49 8.64
C VAL A 157 -2.79 4.79 9.54
N GLU A 158 -2.56 5.43 10.69
CA GLU A 158 -3.65 5.80 11.60
C GLU A 158 -4.65 6.78 10.96
N MET A 159 -4.18 7.74 10.17
CA MET A 159 -5.04 8.64 9.40
C MET A 159 -5.90 7.87 8.39
N VAL A 160 -5.33 6.90 7.66
CA VAL A 160 -6.08 6.07 6.71
C VAL A 160 -7.14 5.24 7.43
N LEU A 161 -6.79 4.58 8.53
CA LEU A 161 -7.75 3.79 9.32
C LEU A 161 -8.89 4.65 9.85
N TRP A 162 -8.57 5.85 10.36
CA TRP A 162 -9.56 6.84 10.76
C TRP A 162 -10.46 7.25 9.60
N TRP A 163 -9.88 7.52 8.41
CA TRP A 163 -10.64 7.91 7.23
C TRP A 163 -11.63 6.83 6.80
N VAL A 164 -11.20 5.57 6.79
CA VAL A 164 -12.07 4.41 6.48
C VAL A 164 -13.21 4.29 7.49
N LYS A 165 -12.88 4.34 8.79
CA LYS A 165 -13.87 4.25 9.87
C LYS A 165 -14.94 5.35 9.79
N ASN A 166 -14.58 6.51 9.25
CA ASN A 166 -15.50 7.64 9.06
C ASN A 166 -16.23 7.65 7.72
N GLY A 167 -16.18 6.55 6.96
CA GLY A 167 -16.90 6.39 5.69
C GLY A 167 -16.26 7.14 4.53
N MET A 168 -14.95 7.38 4.60
CA MET A 168 -14.16 8.01 3.54
C MET A 168 -14.71 9.35 3.01
N LYS A 169 -15.26 10.19 3.90
CA LYS A 169 -15.96 11.43 3.52
C LYS A 169 -15.05 12.47 2.84
N GLU A 170 -13.80 12.55 3.28
CA GLU A 170 -12.82 13.50 2.72
C GLU A 170 -12.20 12.94 1.44
N SER A 171 -11.87 13.80 0.48
CA SER A 171 -11.20 13.38 -0.74
C SER A 171 -9.70 13.10 -0.50
N PRO A 172 -9.06 12.19 -1.27
CA PRO A 172 -7.63 11.93 -1.18
C PRO A 172 -6.77 13.19 -1.22
N THR A 173 -7.06 14.12 -2.12
CA THR A 173 -6.31 15.40 -2.25
C THR A 173 -6.42 16.25 -0.99
N LYS A 174 -7.59 16.27 -0.34
CA LYS A 174 -7.80 17.06 0.87
C LYS A 174 -7.12 16.44 2.08
N LEU A 175 -7.12 15.10 2.18
CA LEU A 175 -6.36 14.39 3.21
C LEU A 175 -4.85 14.50 3.01
N ASP A 176 -4.37 14.43 1.78
CA ASP A 176 -2.96 14.67 1.45
C ASP A 176 -2.52 16.05 1.93
N HIS A 177 -3.36 17.08 1.71
CA HIS A 177 -3.10 18.42 2.21
C HIS A 177 -3.05 18.50 3.75
N TYR A 178 -3.99 17.86 4.44
CA TYR A 178 -3.98 17.80 5.92
C TYR A 178 -2.74 17.08 6.44
N PHE A 179 -2.40 15.95 5.83
CA PHE A 179 -1.24 15.15 6.22
C PHE A 179 0.05 15.94 6.02
N HIS A 180 0.19 16.61 4.86
CA HIS A 180 1.32 17.50 4.58
C HIS A 180 1.52 18.55 5.67
N ALA A 181 0.45 19.28 6.02
CA ALA A 181 0.53 20.37 6.99
C ALA A 181 0.98 19.90 8.39
N VAL A 182 0.76 18.62 8.72
CA VAL A 182 1.21 18.01 9.98
C VAL A 182 2.67 17.54 9.90
N ILE A 183 3.10 16.99 8.76
CA ILE A 183 4.46 16.46 8.61
C ILE A 183 5.49 17.53 8.23
N GLU A 184 5.10 18.58 7.51
CA GLU A 184 6.01 19.64 7.02
C GLU A 184 6.91 20.23 8.13
N PRO A 185 6.44 20.52 9.36
CA PRO A 185 7.32 21.03 10.43
C PRO A 185 8.37 20.02 10.92
N ILE A 186 8.22 18.73 10.60
CA ILE A 186 9.12 17.64 11.02
C ILE A 186 10.30 17.51 10.04
N ILE A 187 10.11 17.94 8.79
CA ILE A 187 10.95 17.65 7.61
C ILE A 187 11.87 18.84 7.28
#